data_AF-A0A0F5LWX1-F1
#
_entry.id   AF-A0A0F5LWX1-F1
#
_cell.length_a   1.000
_cell.length_b   1.000
_cell.length_c   1.000
_cell.angle_alpha   90.00
_cell.angle_beta   90.00
_cell.angle_gamma   90.00
#
_symmetry.space_group_name_H-M   'P 1'
#
loop_
_entity.id
_entity.type
_entity.pdbx_description
1 polymer ?
#
loop_
_entity_poly.entity_id
_entity_poly.type
_entity_poly.pdbx_seq_one_letter_code
_entity_poly.pdbx_strand_id
1 'polypeptide(L)'
;MSTIALDATSARKKAVIYRMVMPDHTCPYGLKVKDMLKRSGYEVEDHQLTTREETDAFKEKYGVKTTPQVFVDGQRVGGHDDTRRFLGKTVADPKATTYRPVAVLFAMTALTAMAASYAVTGNPFTLRAAEWFIGFSMVVLALLKLQNVESFATMFLNYDLLAKRWVPYSYVYP
;
A
#
# COMPACT_ATOMS: atom_id res chain seq x y z
N MET A 1 -51.55 -30.28 -0.45
CA MET A 1 -50.64 -29.59 -1.40
C MET A 1 -49.47 -29.06 -0.59
N SER A 2 -48.31 -29.68 -0.75
CA SER A 2 -47.10 -29.46 0.06
C SER A 2 -46.51 -28.08 -0.15
N THR A 3 -46.31 -27.35 0.95
CA THR A 3 -45.47 -26.15 0.98
C THR A 3 -44.03 -26.60 1.17
N ILE A 4 -43.24 -26.59 0.10
CA ILE A 4 -41.80 -26.84 0.14
C ILE A 4 -41.16 -25.61 0.79
N ALA A 5 -40.59 -25.81 1.99
CA ALA A 5 -39.69 -24.86 2.62
C ALA A 5 -38.43 -24.71 1.75
N LEU A 6 -38.18 -23.48 1.29
CA LEU A 6 -36.91 -23.09 0.67
C LEU A 6 -35.86 -23.01 1.78
N ASP A 7 -35.15 -24.12 1.95
CA ASP A 7 -33.99 -24.25 2.83
C ASP A 7 -32.79 -23.56 2.15
N ALA A 8 -32.69 -22.24 2.30
CA ALA A 8 -31.55 -21.45 1.87
C ALA A 8 -30.65 -21.13 3.06
N THR A 9 -30.19 -22.18 3.75
CA THR A 9 -29.03 -22.06 4.63
C THR A 9 -27.81 -21.83 3.74
N SER A 10 -27.43 -20.57 3.55
CA SER A 10 -26.15 -20.17 2.97
C SER A 10 -25.03 -20.89 3.72
N ALA A 11 -24.59 -22.05 3.24
CA ALA A 11 -23.40 -22.72 3.74
C ALA A 11 -22.26 -21.71 3.66
N ARG A 12 -21.76 -21.27 4.83
CA ARG A 12 -20.63 -20.33 4.87
C ARG A 12 -19.49 -20.97 4.10
N LYS A 13 -19.10 -20.35 2.99
CA LYS A 13 -18.02 -20.85 2.14
C LYS A 13 -16.74 -20.89 2.98
N LYS A 14 -16.04 -22.02 2.99
CA LYS A 14 -14.80 -22.18 3.77
C LYS A 14 -13.60 -21.77 2.93
N ALA A 15 -12.70 -21.01 3.53
CA ALA A 15 -11.42 -20.64 2.94
C ALA A 15 -10.29 -21.02 3.91
N VAL A 16 -9.27 -21.69 3.39
CA VAL A 16 -8.06 -22.03 4.14
C VAL A 16 -6.96 -21.04 3.75
N ILE A 17 -6.31 -20.44 4.72
CA ILE A 17 -5.15 -19.56 4.51
C ILE A 17 -3.93 -20.14 5.20
N TYR A 18 -2.83 -20.25 4.46
CA TYR A 18 -1.52 -20.53 5.01
C TYR A 18 -0.72 -19.24 5.07
N ARG A 19 -0.29 -18.82 6.26
CA ARG A 19 0.48 -17.58 6.46
C ARG A 19 1.59 -17.75 7.48
N MET A 20 2.67 -17.02 7.30
CA MET A 20 3.80 -17.01 8.21
C MET A 20 3.51 -16.21 9.48
N VAL A 21 3.72 -16.84 10.64
CA VAL A 21 3.60 -16.26 11.98
C VAL A 21 4.72 -16.82 12.85
N MET A 22 5.88 -16.17 12.81
CA MET A 22 7.03 -16.49 13.65
C MET A 22 7.05 -15.55 14.87
N PRO A 23 7.76 -15.89 15.95
CA PRO A 23 7.81 -15.06 17.17
C PRO A 23 8.14 -13.58 16.90
N ASP A 24 9.10 -13.30 16.03
CA ASP A 24 9.55 -11.94 15.70
C ASP A 24 9.02 -11.43 14.35
N HIS A 25 8.16 -12.19 13.66
CA HIS A 25 7.70 -11.81 12.33
C HIS A 25 6.30 -12.33 12.01
N THR A 26 5.34 -11.40 11.94
CA THR A 26 4.01 -11.67 11.40
C THR A 26 3.88 -11.08 10.00
N CYS A 27 3.53 -11.90 9.01
CA CYS A 27 3.35 -11.43 7.65
C CYS A 27 2.15 -10.46 7.54
N PRO A 28 2.35 -9.18 7.17
CA PRO A 28 1.27 -8.19 7.07
C PRO A 28 0.28 -8.53 5.95
N TYR A 29 0.74 -9.11 4.85
CA TYR A 29 -0.14 -9.56 3.77
C TYR A 29 -1.02 -10.74 4.19
N GLY A 30 -0.50 -11.66 5.03
CA GLY A 30 -1.29 -12.74 5.63
C GLY A 30 -2.49 -12.21 6.43
N LEU A 31 -2.28 -11.17 7.25
CA LEU A 31 -3.34 -10.52 8.01
C LEU A 31 -4.38 -9.85 7.10
N LYS A 32 -3.92 -9.11 6.07
CA LYS A 32 -4.80 -8.45 5.09
C LYS A 32 -5.68 -9.46 4.35
N VAL A 33 -5.10 -10.58 3.92
CA VAL A 33 -5.86 -11.64 3.22
C VAL A 33 -6.86 -12.31 4.15
N LYS A 34 -6.46 -12.64 5.38
CA LYS A 34 -7.36 -13.23 6.39
C LYS A 34 -8.56 -12.32 6.67
N ASP A 35 -8.32 -11.02 6.91
CA ASP A 35 -9.38 -10.03 7.11
C ASP A 35 -10.26 -9.88 5.87
N MET A 36 -9.66 -9.84 4.67
CA MET A 36 -10.38 -9.72 3.41
C MET A 36 -11.32 -10.91 3.14
N LEU A 37 -10.89 -12.14 3.43
CA LEU A 37 -11.73 -13.33 3.31
C LEU A 37 -12.90 -13.29 4.30
N LYS A 38 -12.64 -12.94 5.57
CA LYS A 38 -13.68 -12.78 6.59
C LYS A 38 -14.74 -11.74 6.20
N ARG A 39 -14.31 -10.56 5.72
CA ARG A 39 -15.22 -9.50 5.26
C ARG A 39 -16.01 -9.88 4.01
N SER A 40 -15.53 -10.86 3.25
CA SER A 40 -16.22 -11.38 2.06
C SER A 40 -17.16 -12.54 2.39
N GLY A 41 -17.41 -12.82 3.67
CA GLY A 41 -18.38 -13.81 4.14
C GLY A 41 -17.83 -15.24 4.28
N TYR A 42 -16.52 -15.44 4.14
CA TYR A 42 -15.91 -16.76 4.29
C TYR A 42 -15.68 -17.12 5.76
N GLU A 43 -15.89 -18.40 6.08
CA GLU A 43 -15.33 -19.00 7.30
C GLU A 43 -13.86 -19.32 7.02
N VAL A 44 -12.95 -18.66 7.76
CA VAL A 44 -11.52 -18.71 7.48
C VAL A 44 -10.80 -19.65 8.45
N GLU A 45 -10.24 -20.72 7.91
CA GLU A 45 -9.33 -21.62 8.60
C GLU A 45 -7.88 -21.11 8.44
N ASP A 46 -7.24 -20.77 9.54
CA ASP A 46 -5.95 -20.08 9.57
C ASP A 46 -4.81 -21.02 9.97
N HIS A 47 -4.05 -21.50 8.99
CA HIS A 47 -2.89 -22.35 9.18
C HIS A 47 -1.63 -21.48 9.26
N GLN A 48 -1.04 -21.45 10.46
CA GLN A 48 0.13 -20.64 10.73
C GLN A 48 1.39 -21.46 10.50
N LEU A 49 2.29 -20.92 9.67
CA LEU A 49 3.63 -21.44 9.46
C LEU A 49 4.53 -20.72 10.46
N THR A 50 4.96 -21.44 11.49
CA THR A 50 5.62 -20.87 12.67
C THR A 50 7.13 -20.95 12.65
N THR A 51 7.67 -21.77 11.74
CA THR A 51 9.10 -21.90 11.50
C THR A 51 9.46 -21.61 10.03
N ARG A 52 10.75 -21.37 9.79
CA ARG A 52 11.27 -21.13 8.44
C ARG A 52 11.23 -22.42 7.62
N GLU A 53 11.56 -23.53 8.25
CA GLU A 53 11.54 -24.88 7.70
C GLU A 53 10.11 -25.26 7.26
N GLU A 54 9.10 -25.00 8.10
CA GLU A 54 7.69 -25.17 7.72
C GLU A 54 7.31 -24.31 6.52
N THR A 55 7.77 -23.06 6.51
CA THR A 55 7.46 -22.12 5.42
C THR A 55 8.09 -22.56 4.11
N ASP A 56 9.32 -23.04 4.13
CA ASP A 56 10.04 -23.46 2.93
C ASP A 56 9.53 -24.84 2.44
N ALA A 57 9.23 -25.77 3.35
CA ALA A 57 8.57 -27.02 3.01
C ALA A 57 7.18 -26.80 2.41
N PHE A 58 6.41 -25.82 2.93
CA PHE A 58 5.12 -25.42 2.34
C PHE A 58 5.29 -24.87 0.93
N LYS A 59 6.28 -23.98 0.73
CA LYS A 59 6.59 -23.41 -0.58
C LYS A 59 6.95 -24.49 -1.59
N GLU A 60 7.79 -25.44 -1.20
CA GLU A 60 8.20 -26.56 -2.04
C GLU A 60 7.00 -27.47 -2.37
N LYS A 61 6.23 -27.88 -1.36
CA LYS A 61 5.06 -28.74 -1.52
C LYS A 61 4.04 -28.19 -2.51
N TYR A 62 3.80 -26.89 -2.50
CA TYR A 62 2.81 -26.24 -3.38
C TYR A 62 3.42 -25.52 -4.58
N GLY A 63 4.75 -25.59 -4.78
CA GLY A 63 5.46 -24.94 -5.88
C GLY A 63 5.29 -23.40 -5.89
N VAL A 64 5.25 -22.77 -4.71
CA VAL A 64 5.01 -21.31 -4.58
C VAL A 64 6.23 -20.59 -4.05
N LYS A 65 6.43 -19.33 -4.47
CA LYS A 65 7.55 -18.51 -4.01
C LYS A 65 7.24 -17.73 -2.73
N THR A 66 5.96 -17.48 -2.46
CA THR A 66 5.53 -16.53 -1.43
C THR A 66 4.37 -17.08 -0.61
N THR A 67 4.29 -16.62 0.63
CA THR A 67 3.11 -16.74 1.51
C THR A 67 2.55 -15.32 1.76
N PRO A 68 1.25 -15.15 2.04
CA PRO A 68 0.24 -16.18 2.25
C PRO A 68 -0.21 -16.89 0.97
N GLN A 69 -0.79 -18.07 1.11
CA GLN A 69 -1.54 -18.76 0.04
C GLN A 69 -2.95 -19.10 0.53
N VAL A 70 -3.94 -18.88 -0.33
CA VAL A 70 -5.36 -19.13 -0.05
C VAL A 70 -5.86 -20.30 -0.88
N PHE A 71 -6.70 -21.12 -0.24
CA PHE A 71 -7.46 -22.20 -0.85
C PHE A 71 -8.94 -22.00 -0.54
N VAL A 72 -9.80 -22.19 -1.55
CA VAL A 72 -11.26 -22.12 -1.42
C VAL A 72 -11.81 -23.38 -2.06
N ASP A 73 -12.68 -24.10 -1.35
CA ASP A 73 -13.27 -25.35 -1.82
C ASP A 73 -12.22 -26.38 -2.32
N GLY A 74 -11.06 -26.42 -1.65
CA GLY A 74 -9.93 -27.30 -1.99
C GLY A 74 -9.09 -26.84 -3.19
N GLN A 75 -9.49 -25.79 -3.91
CA GLN A 75 -8.75 -25.23 -5.03
C GLN A 75 -7.86 -24.07 -4.58
N ARG A 76 -6.61 -24.04 -5.09
CA ARG A 76 -5.67 -22.96 -4.80
C ARG A 76 -6.07 -21.69 -5.53
N VAL A 77 -6.35 -20.63 -4.77
CA VAL A 77 -6.63 -19.29 -5.29
C VAL A 77 -5.33 -18.52 -5.56
N GLY A 78 -4.36 -18.61 -4.65
CA GLY A 78 -3.05 -17.96 -4.80
C GLY A 78 -2.70 -17.00 -3.66
N GLY A 79 -1.90 -15.97 -3.98
CA GLY A 79 -1.41 -14.98 -3.02
C GLY A 79 -2.42 -13.86 -2.72
N HIS A 80 -1.93 -12.76 -2.15
CA HIS A 80 -2.77 -11.61 -1.82
C HIS A 80 -3.51 -11.02 -3.03
N ASP A 81 -2.80 -10.78 -4.13
CA ASP A 81 -3.39 -10.16 -5.32
C ASP A 81 -4.33 -11.12 -6.06
N ASP A 82 -3.99 -12.41 -6.11
CA ASP A 82 -4.85 -13.43 -6.70
C ASP A 82 -6.16 -13.57 -5.91
N THR A 83 -6.07 -13.52 -4.58
CA THR A 83 -7.26 -13.53 -3.71
C THR A 83 -8.12 -12.29 -3.94
N ARG A 84 -7.52 -11.11 -4.17
CA ARG A 84 -8.28 -9.90 -4.53
C ARG A 84 -9.03 -10.10 -5.85
N ARG A 85 -8.37 -10.63 -6.88
CA ARG A 85 -9.00 -10.93 -8.19
C ARG A 85 -10.15 -11.92 -8.05
N PHE A 86 -9.92 -13.00 -7.30
CA PHE A 86 -10.93 -14.03 -7.03
C PHE A 86 -12.19 -13.47 -6.37
N LEU A 87 -12.02 -12.52 -5.44
CA LEU A 87 -13.13 -11.85 -4.76
C LEU A 87 -13.73 -10.68 -5.56
N GLY A 88 -13.36 -10.50 -6.83
CA GLY A 88 -13.84 -9.40 -7.67
C GLY A 88 -13.38 -8.01 -7.23
N LYS A 89 -12.34 -7.92 -6.39
CA LYS A 89 -11.78 -6.65 -5.91
C LYS A 89 -10.73 -6.15 -6.89
N THR A 90 -10.64 -4.82 -7.02
CA THR A 90 -9.58 -4.18 -7.81
C THR A 90 -8.21 -4.56 -7.24
N VAL A 91 -7.24 -4.82 -8.11
CA VAL A 91 -5.83 -4.98 -7.73
C VAL A 91 -5.12 -3.69 -8.09
N ALA A 92 -4.20 -3.24 -7.24
CA ALA A 92 -3.39 -2.07 -7.56
C ALA A 92 -2.58 -2.38 -8.82
N ASP A 93 -2.73 -1.57 -9.86
CA ASP A 93 -1.85 -1.62 -11.02
C ASP A 93 -0.51 -0.97 -10.62
N PRO A 94 0.61 -1.73 -10.62
CA PRO A 94 1.91 -1.18 -10.29
C PRO A 94 2.36 -0.04 -11.22
N LYS A 95 1.75 0.07 -12.41
CA LYS A 95 2.07 1.08 -13.42
C LYS A 95 1.12 2.29 -13.41
N ALA A 96 0.06 2.26 -12.61
CA ALA A 96 -0.88 3.37 -12.55
C ALA A 96 -0.25 4.57 -11.82
N THR A 97 -0.29 5.73 -12.47
CA THR A 97 0.18 6.99 -11.87
C THR A 97 -0.74 7.42 -10.75
N THR A 98 -0.15 7.74 -9.59
CA THR A 98 -0.92 8.17 -8.40
C THR A 98 -0.56 9.61 -8.04
N TYR A 99 -1.45 10.55 -8.35
CA TYR A 99 -1.27 11.97 -8.01
C TYR A 99 -1.79 12.36 -6.62
N ARG A 100 -2.45 11.42 -5.93
CA ARG A 100 -3.10 11.68 -4.64
C ARG A 100 -2.14 12.24 -3.58
N PRO A 101 -0.92 11.70 -3.36
CA PRO A 101 0.02 12.28 -2.40
C PRO A 101 0.40 13.73 -2.70
N VAL A 102 0.62 14.05 -3.97
CA VAL A 102 1.00 15.40 -4.41
C VAL A 102 -0.16 16.38 -4.21
N ALA A 103 -1.37 16.00 -4.61
CA ALA A 103 -2.56 16.84 -4.41
C ALA A 103 -2.85 17.09 -2.92
N VAL A 104 -2.71 16.05 -2.08
CA VAL A 104 -2.89 16.17 -0.61
C VAL A 104 -1.82 17.10 -0.01
N LEU A 105 -0.57 17.01 -0.44
CA LEU A 105 0.50 17.90 0.02
C LEU A 105 0.15 19.37 -0.21
N PHE A 106 -0.22 19.74 -1.45
CA PHE A 106 -0.57 21.12 -1.76
C PHE A 106 -1.85 21.57 -1.04
N ALA A 107 -2.83 20.69 -0.87
CA ALA A 107 -4.02 21.02 -0.07
C ALA A 107 -3.65 21.32 1.38
N MET A 108 -2.77 20.52 1.99
CA MET A 108 -2.31 20.74 3.37
C MET A 108 -1.53 22.05 3.50
N THR A 109 -0.58 22.32 2.61
CA THR A 109 0.21 23.57 2.67
C THR A 109 -0.65 24.81 2.43
N ALA A 110 -1.68 24.72 1.58
CA ALA A 110 -2.66 25.79 1.39
C ALA A 110 -3.48 26.05 2.66
N LEU A 111 -3.97 24.99 3.32
CA LEU A 111 -4.68 25.09 4.59
C LEU A 111 -3.81 25.70 5.68
N THR A 112 -2.54 25.31 5.76
CA THR A 112 -1.57 25.89 6.70
C THR A 112 -1.33 27.38 6.42
N ALA A 113 -1.19 27.77 5.15
CA ALA A 113 -0.99 29.17 4.77
C ALA A 113 -2.22 30.04 5.10
N MET A 114 -3.42 29.55 4.82
CA MET A 114 -4.67 30.24 5.18
C MET A 114 -4.84 30.37 6.68
N ALA A 115 -4.52 29.31 7.45
CA ALA A 115 -4.57 29.33 8.91
C ALA A 115 -3.58 30.36 9.49
N ALA A 116 -2.35 30.40 8.97
CA ALA A 116 -1.36 31.40 9.36
C ALA A 116 -1.82 32.82 9.01
N SER A 117 -2.38 33.05 7.81
CA SER A 117 -2.90 34.36 7.40
C SER A 117 -4.04 34.80 8.31
N TYR A 118 -4.96 33.91 8.63
CA TYR A 118 -6.07 34.19 9.53
C TYR A 118 -5.57 34.57 10.93
N ALA A 119 -4.57 33.86 11.46
CA ALA A 119 -3.99 34.16 12.76
C ALA A 119 -3.32 35.54 12.85
N VAL A 120 -2.71 36.02 11.74
CA VAL A 120 -1.99 37.30 11.73
C VAL A 120 -2.88 38.48 11.31
N THR A 121 -3.82 38.26 10.40
CA THR A 121 -4.58 39.34 9.73
C THR A 121 -6.09 39.28 9.97
N GLY A 122 -6.60 38.22 10.59
CA GLY A 122 -8.04 37.96 10.71
C GLY A 122 -8.72 37.55 9.40
N ASN A 123 -7.98 37.45 8.29
CA ASN A 123 -8.50 37.05 6.98
C ASN A 123 -7.66 35.89 6.40
N PRO A 124 -8.26 34.75 6.03
CA PRO A 124 -7.52 33.64 5.43
C PRO A 124 -7.11 33.90 3.97
N PHE A 125 -7.80 34.81 3.25
CA PHE A 125 -7.60 35.08 1.83
C PHE A 125 -6.88 36.42 1.63
N THR A 126 -5.55 36.40 1.74
CA THR A 126 -4.69 37.57 1.51
C THR A 126 -3.58 37.26 0.52
N LEU A 127 -2.94 38.31 -0.04
CA LEU A 127 -1.74 38.14 -0.87
C LEU A 127 -0.63 37.42 -0.09
N ARG A 128 -0.50 37.70 1.21
CA ARG A 128 0.46 37.05 2.10
C ARG A 128 0.19 35.55 2.29
N ALA A 129 -1.09 35.15 2.31
CA ALA A 129 -1.47 33.74 2.32
C ALA A 129 -0.99 33.02 1.06
N ALA A 130 -1.06 33.67 -0.11
CA ALA A 130 -0.55 33.11 -1.37
C ALA A 130 0.98 32.97 -1.35
N GLU A 131 1.70 33.98 -0.87
CA GLU A 131 3.16 33.93 -0.69
C GLU A 131 3.58 32.80 0.26
N TRP A 132 2.91 32.68 1.41
CA TRP A 132 3.17 31.61 2.38
C TRP A 132 2.80 30.23 1.86
N PHE A 133 1.74 30.11 1.07
CA PHE A 133 1.41 28.86 0.41
C PHE A 133 2.55 28.38 -0.49
N ILE A 134 3.14 29.28 -1.29
CA ILE A 134 4.30 28.96 -2.14
C ILE A 134 5.48 28.56 -1.25
N GLY A 135 5.80 29.36 -0.23
CA GLY A 135 6.92 29.10 0.68
C GLY A 135 6.80 27.75 1.41
N PHE A 136 5.65 27.47 2.02
CA PHE A 136 5.40 26.20 2.70
C PHE A 136 5.42 25.02 1.73
N SER A 137 4.89 25.19 0.51
CA SER A 137 4.96 24.14 -0.51
C SER A 137 6.40 23.82 -0.90
N MET A 138 7.25 24.84 -1.10
CA MET A 138 8.67 24.63 -1.40
C MET A 138 9.41 23.89 -0.28
N VAL A 139 9.14 24.25 0.98
CA VAL A 139 9.72 23.57 2.14
C VAL A 139 9.29 22.10 2.20
N VAL A 140 8.00 21.80 2.03
CA VAL A 140 7.51 20.43 2.13
C VAL A 140 7.96 19.58 0.93
N LEU A 141 8.01 20.15 -0.28
CA LEU A 141 8.57 19.46 -1.45
C LEU A 141 10.07 19.17 -1.27
N ALA A 142 10.83 20.10 -0.69
CA ALA A 142 12.23 19.86 -0.33
C ALA A 142 12.37 18.74 0.70
N LEU A 143 11.46 18.65 1.68
CA LEU A 143 11.44 17.53 2.63
C LEU A 143 11.17 16.19 1.96
N LEU A 144 10.25 16.10 0.99
CA LEU A 144 10.00 14.86 0.24
C LEU A 144 11.25 14.37 -0.49
N LYS A 145 12.02 15.30 -1.04
CA LYS A 145 13.30 15.01 -1.67
C LYS A 145 14.34 14.50 -0.66
N LEU A 146 14.39 15.08 0.53
CA LEU A 146 15.30 14.63 1.60
C LEU A 146 14.96 13.24 2.16
N GLN A 147 13.71 12.77 2.05
CA GLN A 147 13.34 11.41 2.48
C GLN A 147 14.07 10.31 1.68
N ASN A 148 14.45 10.59 0.43
CA ASN A 148 15.21 9.65 -0.39
C ASN A 148 16.14 10.37 -1.36
N VAL A 149 17.23 10.91 -0.81
CA VAL A 149 18.27 11.61 -1.58
C VAL A 149 18.87 10.72 -2.67
N GLU A 150 19.06 9.43 -2.39
CA GLU A 150 19.68 8.48 -3.32
C GLU A 150 18.86 8.30 -4.60
N SER A 151 17.55 8.07 -4.46
CA SER A 151 16.65 7.96 -5.60
C SER A 151 16.62 9.25 -6.42
N PHE A 152 16.67 10.40 -5.75
CA PHE A 152 16.64 11.69 -6.39
C PHE A 152 17.94 11.98 -7.15
N ALA A 153 19.10 11.76 -6.52
CA ALA A 153 20.42 11.88 -7.14
C ALA A 153 20.56 10.94 -8.36
N THR A 154 20.05 9.72 -8.26
CA THR A 154 20.04 8.76 -9.38
C THR A 154 19.19 9.27 -10.56
N MET A 155 18.06 9.93 -10.30
CA MET A 155 17.25 10.53 -11.37
C MET A 155 18.00 11.63 -12.12
N PHE A 156 18.82 12.44 -11.44
CA PHE A 156 19.64 13.49 -12.06
C PHE A 156 20.62 12.93 -13.08
N LEU A 157 21.21 11.77 -12.80
CA LEU A 157 22.12 11.10 -13.72
C LEU A 157 21.48 10.72 -15.06
N ASN A 158 20.15 10.72 -15.20
CA ASN A 158 19.51 10.43 -16.48
C ASN A 158 19.61 11.59 -17.47
N TYR A 159 19.66 12.85 -17.01
CA TYR A 159 19.56 14.02 -17.88
C TYR A 159 20.64 15.09 -17.66
N ASP A 160 21.22 15.20 -16.47
CA ASP A 160 22.25 16.21 -16.19
C ASP A 160 23.63 15.77 -16.68
N LEU A 161 24.26 16.57 -17.55
CA LEU A 161 25.54 16.25 -18.17
C LEU A 161 26.72 16.33 -17.18
N LEU A 162 26.65 17.25 -16.21
CA LEU A 162 27.70 17.43 -15.21
C LEU A 162 27.65 16.32 -14.17
N ALA A 163 26.45 15.92 -13.74
CA ALA A 163 26.24 14.78 -12.85
C ALA A 163 26.71 13.47 -13.50
N LYS A 164 26.46 13.26 -14.79
CA LYS A 164 27.00 12.11 -15.55
C LYS A 164 28.52 12.10 -15.59
N ARG A 165 29.16 13.27 -15.68
CA ARG A 165 30.61 13.40 -15.73
C ARG A 165 31.26 13.27 -14.35
N TRP A 166 30.59 13.73 -13.30
CA TRP A 166 31.07 13.70 -11.93
C TRP A 166 29.93 13.34 -10.98
N VAL A 167 29.77 12.04 -10.69
CA VAL A 167 28.65 11.50 -9.89
C VAL A 167 28.48 12.20 -8.53
N PRO A 168 29.52 12.54 -7.75
CA PRO A 168 29.35 13.31 -6.51
C PRO A 168 28.56 14.62 -6.66
N TYR A 169 28.56 15.25 -7.85
CA TYR A 169 27.77 16.45 -8.12
C TYR A 169 26.26 16.22 -7.98
N SER A 170 25.76 15.01 -8.26
CA SER A 170 24.33 14.67 -8.12
C SER A 170 23.82 14.76 -6.68
N TYR A 171 24.72 14.80 -5.70
CA TYR A 171 24.40 14.97 -4.29
C TYR A 171 24.54 16.43 -3.81
N VAL A 172 25.38 17.24 -4.48
CA VAL A 172 25.68 18.63 -4.09
C VAL A 172 24.65 19.61 -4.65
N TYR A 173 24.27 19.42 -5.91
CA TYR A 173 23.23 20.22 -6.56
C TYR A 173 22.11 19.31 -7.07
N PRO A 174 21.29 18.76 -6.16
CA PRO A 174 20.05 18.13 -6.57
C PRO A 174 19.00 19.23 -6.78
#